data_AF-A0AAV8FUE5-F1
#
_entry.id   AF-A0AAV8FUE5-F1
#
_cell.length_a   1.000
_cell.length_b   1.000
_cell.length_c   1.000
_cell.angle_alpha   90.00
_cell.angle_beta   90.00
_cell.angle_gamma   90.00
#
_symmetry.space_group_name_H-M   'P 1'
#
loop_
_entity.id
_entity.type
_entity.pdbx_description
1 polymer ?
#
loop_
_entity_poly.entity_id
_entity_poly.type
_entity_poly.pdbx_seq_one_letter_code
_entity_poly.pdbx_strand_id
1 'polypeptide(L)'
;MGDVEDLRRYGADYVVKKNMIRICCSLPLIIIFIVLFNIFHIPPLFQLKRLYIPALDKSSNTSTNATITFHFSLENLEQYSKIYYDPINITFYDSPNKNNSIANFILPDFFEREHTEVDYSGTVNATGLDLETAKREIANNGFKVFHVALATSVRYDFYGFWKTGRSGYSRSVDVKIGDTGDASLGIGILAWVIAILVGLMILFVVIVIFIFLFIIFLRCMYVILDRVRL
;
A
#
# COMPACT_ATOMS: atom_id res chain seq x y z
N MET A 1 52.39 -44.85 -11.72
CA MET A 1 51.24 -44.41 -12.55
C MET A 1 50.00 -44.11 -11.70
N GLY A 2 49.73 -44.85 -10.61
CA GLY A 2 48.59 -44.56 -9.70
C GLY A 2 48.65 -43.22 -8.96
N ASP A 3 49.85 -42.74 -8.61
CA ASP A 3 50.04 -41.53 -7.80
C ASP A 3 49.51 -40.23 -8.46
N VAL A 4 49.57 -40.17 -9.80
CA VAL A 4 49.08 -39.01 -10.58
C VAL A 4 47.56 -39.04 -10.73
N GLU A 5 46.96 -40.23 -10.79
CA GLU A 5 45.49 -40.37 -10.84
C GLU A 5 44.85 -40.09 -9.48
N ASP A 6 45.50 -40.49 -8.38
CA ASP A 6 45.02 -40.21 -7.02
C ASP A 6 45.11 -38.72 -6.68
N LEU A 7 46.19 -38.04 -7.05
CA LEU A 7 46.29 -36.58 -6.92
C LEU A 7 45.24 -35.84 -7.77
N ARG A 8 44.94 -36.35 -8.97
CA ARG A 8 43.91 -35.78 -9.85
C ARG A 8 42.50 -36.01 -9.29
N ARG A 9 42.21 -37.17 -8.68
CA ARG A 9 40.96 -37.44 -7.96
C ARG A 9 40.80 -36.57 -6.73
N TYR A 10 41.86 -36.42 -5.93
CA TYR A 10 41.84 -35.60 -4.72
C TYR A 10 41.61 -34.12 -5.04
N GLY A 11 42.26 -33.61 -6.09
CA GLY A 11 42.03 -32.25 -6.59
C GLY A 11 40.60 -32.02 -7.10
N ALA A 12 40.01 -33.00 -7.80
CA ALA A 12 38.63 -32.91 -8.28
C ALA A 12 37.61 -32.92 -7.12
N ASP A 13 37.76 -33.82 -6.16
CA ASP A 13 36.91 -33.90 -4.96
C ASP A 13 36.98 -32.62 -4.12
N TYR A 14 38.17 -32.02 -4.05
CA TYR A 14 38.37 -30.75 -3.36
C TYR A 14 37.64 -29.58 -4.04
N VAL A 15 37.73 -29.48 -5.37
CA VAL A 15 37.02 -28.45 -6.15
C VAL A 15 35.50 -28.60 -5.99
N VAL A 16 34.99 -29.84 -5.99
CA VAL A 16 33.57 -30.13 -5.81
C VAL A 16 33.09 -29.72 -4.41
N LYS A 17 33.79 -30.13 -3.34
CA LYS A 17 33.43 -29.75 -1.96
C LYS A 17 33.45 -28.24 -1.73
N LYS A 18 34.44 -27.55 -2.30
CA LYS A 18 34.56 -26.09 -2.21
C LYS A 18 33.41 -25.35 -2.91
N ASN A 19 33.02 -25.81 -4.10
CA ASN A 19 31.90 -25.23 -4.84
C ASN A 19 30.55 -25.53 -4.17
N MET A 20 30.40 -26.72 -3.58
CA MET A 20 29.20 -27.12 -2.83
C MET A 20 28.97 -26.22 -1.61
N ILE A 21 30.01 -25.91 -0.83
CA ILE A 21 29.90 -25.02 0.33
C ILE A 21 29.51 -23.59 -0.09
N ARG A 22 30.06 -23.07 -1.19
CA ARG A 22 29.71 -21.74 -1.73
C ARG A 22 28.23 -21.65 -2.12
N ILE A 23 27.68 -22.69 -2.72
CA ILE A 23 26.26 -22.77 -3.10
C ILE A 23 25.38 -22.87 -1.84
N CYS A 24 25.73 -23.73 -0.89
CA CYS A 24 24.97 -23.90 0.36
C CYS A 24 24.89 -22.63 1.21
N CYS A 25 25.92 -21.77 1.21
CA CYS A 25 25.90 -20.52 1.98
C CYS A 25 25.25 -19.34 1.25
N SER A 26 25.17 -19.35 -0.08
CA SER A 26 24.58 -18.25 -0.86
C SER A 26 23.07 -18.42 -1.10
N LEU A 27 22.58 -19.64 -1.20
CA LEU A 27 21.14 -19.92 -1.39
C LEU A 27 20.24 -19.34 -0.28
N PRO A 28 20.56 -19.45 1.03
CA PRO A 28 19.72 -18.88 2.08
C PRO A 28 19.65 -17.35 2.02
N LEU A 29 20.74 -16.69 1.62
CA LEU A 29 20.78 -15.23 1.47
C LEU A 29 19.88 -14.77 0.33
N ILE A 30 19.88 -15.50 -0.78
CA ILE A 30 18.99 -15.25 -1.92
C ILE A 30 17.53 -15.48 -1.52
N ILE A 31 17.25 -16.55 -0.76
CA ILE A 31 15.89 -16.84 -0.27
C ILE A 31 15.40 -15.74 0.68
N ILE A 32 16.22 -15.30 1.64
CA ILE A 32 15.88 -14.20 2.56
C ILE A 32 15.64 -12.91 1.77
N PHE A 33 16.48 -12.61 0.79
CA PHE A 33 16.31 -11.44 -0.07
C PHE A 33 14.99 -11.49 -0.85
N ILE A 34 14.65 -12.63 -1.43
CA ILE A 34 13.37 -12.84 -2.13
C ILE A 34 12.20 -12.67 -1.15
N VAL A 35 12.26 -13.27 0.03
CA VAL A 35 11.18 -13.19 1.03
C VAL A 35 10.97 -11.74 1.51
N LEU A 36 12.04 -11.02 1.83
CA LEU A 36 11.95 -9.62 2.25
C LEU A 36 11.38 -8.71 1.16
N PHE A 37 11.79 -8.94 -0.10
CA PHE A 37 11.29 -8.17 -1.24
C PHE A 37 9.80 -8.43 -1.52
N ASN A 38 9.31 -9.65 -1.28
CA ASN A 38 7.91 -10.03 -1.53
C ASN A 38 6.92 -9.59 -0.43
N ILE A 39 7.39 -9.12 0.73
CA ILE A 39 6.51 -8.69 1.83
C ILE A 39 6.19 -7.19 1.73
N PHE A 40 7.05 -6.40 1.09
CA PHE A 40 6.92 -4.96 1.11
C PHE A 40 6.18 -4.43 -0.12
N HIS A 41 4.93 -4.04 0.11
CA HIS A 41 4.06 -3.41 -0.88
C HIS A 41 3.73 -1.98 -0.48
N ILE A 42 3.76 -1.09 -1.45
CA ILE A 42 3.27 0.27 -1.31
C ILE A 42 1.74 0.19 -1.37
N PRO A 43 1.04 0.54 -0.27
CA PRO A 43 -0.41 0.54 -0.28
C PRO A 43 -0.94 1.55 -1.30
N PRO A 44 -2.08 1.26 -1.94
CA PRO A 44 -2.68 2.20 -2.87
C PRO A 44 -3.02 3.52 -2.17
N LEU A 45 -2.98 4.60 -2.91
CA LEU A 45 -3.28 5.92 -2.41
C LEU A 45 -4.74 6.26 -2.69
N PHE A 46 -5.55 6.29 -1.64
CA PHE A 46 -6.90 6.86 -1.71
C PHE A 46 -6.86 8.36 -1.43
N GLN A 47 -7.42 9.15 -2.35
CA GLN A 47 -7.57 10.59 -2.25
C GLN A 47 -9.04 10.97 -2.46
N LEU A 48 -9.69 11.56 -1.45
CA LEU A 48 -10.99 12.19 -1.65
C LEU A 48 -10.76 13.57 -2.27
N LYS A 49 -11.20 13.80 -3.50
CA LYS A 49 -10.99 15.06 -4.24
C LYS A 49 -12.09 16.07 -3.93
N ARG A 50 -13.35 15.61 -3.88
CA ARG A 50 -14.51 16.46 -3.62
C ARG A 50 -15.58 15.72 -2.84
N LEU A 51 -16.24 16.44 -1.93
CA LEU A 51 -17.44 15.98 -1.23
C LEU A 51 -18.45 17.12 -1.22
N TYR A 52 -19.62 16.89 -1.79
CA TYR A 52 -20.68 17.88 -1.91
C TYR A 52 -22.00 17.34 -1.36
N ILE A 53 -22.64 18.13 -0.49
CA ILE A 53 -23.94 17.83 0.12
C ILE A 53 -24.87 19.00 -0.20
N PRO A 54 -25.69 18.90 -1.27
CA PRO A 54 -26.55 20.00 -1.72
C PRO A 54 -27.54 20.49 -0.64
N ALA A 55 -27.95 19.62 0.28
CA ALA A 55 -28.89 19.99 1.35
C ALA A 55 -28.29 20.93 2.42
N LEU A 56 -26.95 21.05 2.46
CA LEU A 56 -26.23 21.97 3.35
C LEU A 56 -25.83 23.28 2.66
N ASP A 57 -25.96 23.34 1.33
CA ASP A 57 -25.68 24.52 0.54
C ASP A 57 -26.82 25.53 0.70
N LYS A 58 -26.54 26.67 1.35
CA LYS A 58 -27.53 27.74 1.57
C LYS A 58 -28.06 28.34 0.26
N SER A 59 -27.27 28.27 -0.81
CA SER A 59 -27.64 28.82 -2.11
C SER A 59 -28.47 27.84 -2.96
N SER A 60 -28.51 26.56 -2.58
CA SER A 60 -29.29 25.55 -3.28
C SER A 60 -30.73 25.49 -2.78
N ASN A 61 -31.67 25.42 -3.72
CA ASN A 61 -33.11 25.26 -3.41
C ASN A 61 -33.48 23.82 -3.00
N THR A 62 -32.51 22.91 -2.88
CA THR A 62 -32.72 21.50 -2.51
C THR A 62 -32.81 21.36 -0.98
N SER A 63 -34.01 21.51 -0.43
CA SER A 63 -34.21 21.56 1.03
C SER A 63 -34.55 20.23 1.70
N THR A 64 -34.89 19.17 0.95
CA THR A 64 -35.65 18.03 1.52
C THR A 64 -35.01 16.65 1.39
N ASN A 65 -34.20 16.39 0.35
CA ASN A 65 -33.53 15.10 0.18
C ASN A 65 -32.02 15.27 0.31
N ALA A 66 -31.46 14.75 1.41
CA ALA A 66 -30.01 14.76 1.62
C ALA A 66 -29.36 13.72 0.70
N THR A 67 -28.63 14.19 -0.31
CA THR A 67 -27.74 13.36 -1.14
C THR A 67 -26.30 13.77 -0.88
N ILE A 68 -25.37 12.83 -0.99
CA ILE A 68 -23.93 13.08 -0.99
C ILE A 68 -23.42 12.77 -2.39
N THR A 69 -22.85 13.79 -3.03
CA THR A 69 -22.07 13.62 -4.26
C THR A 69 -20.60 13.65 -3.89
N PHE A 70 -19.85 12.67 -4.34
CA PHE A 70 -18.43 12.54 -4.01
C PHE A 70 -17.60 12.27 -5.26
N HIS A 71 -16.33 12.66 -5.19
CA HIS A 71 -15.32 12.35 -6.17
C HIS A 71 -14.06 11.92 -5.43
N PHE A 72 -13.57 10.71 -5.70
CA PHE A 72 -12.31 10.23 -5.15
C PHE A 72 -11.44 9.64 -6.26
N SER A 73 -10.15 9.55 -5.99
CA SER A 73 -9.22 8.77 -6.78
C SER A 73 -8.57 7.66 -5.96
N LEU A 74 -8.32 6.55 -6.64
CA LEU A 74 -7.45 5.48 -6.19
C LEU A 74 -6.27 5.46 -7.12
N GLU A 75 -5.08 5.40 -6.54
CA GLU A 75 -3.86 5.44 -7.31
C GLU A 75 -2.91 4.33 -6.89
N ASN A 76 -2.48 3.57 -7.89
CA ASN A 76 -1.48 2.55 -7.74
C ASN A 76 -0.08 3.15 -7.80
N LEU A 77 0.58 3.22 -6.65
CA LEU A 77 1.95 3.73 -6.54
C LEU A 77 3.02 2.70 -6.92
N GLU A 78 2.63 1.44 -7.14
CA GLU A 78 3.55 0.38 -7.51
C GLU A 78 4.04 0.52 -8.96
N GLN A 79 5.35 0.35 -9.13
CA GLN A 79 6.04 0.37 -10.43
C GLN A 79 5.76 -0.88 -11.27
N TYR A 80 5.60 -2.01 -10.60
CA TYR A 80 5.77 -3.33 -11.21
C TYR A 80 4.62 -4.27 -10.91
N SER A 81 3.64 -3.81 -10.14
CA SER A 81 2.56 -4.63 -9.63
C SER A 81 1.22 -4.02 -10.02
N LYS A 82 0.35 -4.87 -10.55
CA LYS A 82 -1.08 -4.57 -10.68
C LYS A 82 -1.75 -4.80 -9.33
N ILE A 83 -2.78 -4.02 -9.02
CA ILE A 83 -3.56 -4.18 -7.79
C ILE A 83 -4.95 -4.68 -8.17
N TYR A 84 -5.38 -5.78 -7.56
CA TYR A 84 -6.75 -6.26 -7.61
C TYR A 84 -7.44 -5.84 -6.33
N TYR A 85 -8.54 -5.11 -6.47
CA TYR A 85 -9.39 -4.70 -5.36
C TYR A 85 -10.60 -5.63 -5.30
N ASP A 86 -10.85 -6.19 -4.13
CA ASP A 86 -12.18 -6.71 -3.81
C ASP A 86 -13.17 -5.53 -3.71
N PRO A 87 -14.51 -5.79 -3.67
CA PRO A 87 -15.50 -4.72 -3.62
C PRO A 87 -15.17 -3.70 -2.52
N ILE A 88 -15.11 -2.43 -2.92
CA ILE A 88 -14.69 -1.36 -2.02
C ILE A 88 -15.92 -0.77 -1.34
N ASN A 89 -15.93 -0.86 -0.01
CA ASN A 89 -16.98 -0.27 0.80
C ASN A 89 -16.58 1.14 1.23
N ILE A 90 -17.32 2.14 0.77
CA ILE A 90 -17.13 3.55 1.12
C ILE A 90 -18.30 3.98 1.99
N THR A 91 -18.01 4.21 3.26
CA THR A 91 -19.00 4.57 4.25
C THR A 91 -18.79 6.00 4.71
N PHE A 92 -19.88 6.77 4.72
CA PHE A 92 -19.92 8.15 5.19
C PHE A 92 -20.51 8.15 6.59
N TYR A 93 -19.90 8.90 7.50
CA TYR A 93 -20.34 9.02 8.89
C TYR A 93 -20.48 10.48 9.30
N ASP A 94 -21.42 10.71 10.21
CA ASP A 94 -21.56 11.98 10.89
C ASP A 94 -20.53 12.10 12.05
N SER A 95 -19.93 13.26 12.24
CA SER A 95 -19.02 13.56 13.36
C SER A 95 -19.77 14.34 14.44
N PRO A 96 -19.49 14.14 15.74
CA PRO A 96 -18.43 13.31 16.33
C PRO A 96 -18.77 11.82 16.40
N ASN A 97 -20.01 11.45 16.09
CA ASN A 97 -20.51 10.10 16.33
C ASN A 97 -20.17 9.17 15.15
N LYS A 98 -18.88 8.78 15.05
CA LYS A 98 -18.32 7.89 14.00
C LYS A 98 -19.02 6.52 13.88
N ASN A 99 -19.96 6.21 14.77
CA ASN A 99 -20.79 5.00 14.71
C ASN A 99 -22.10 5.21 13.93
N ASN A 100 -22.48 6.45 13.61
CA ASN A 100 -23.67 6.74 12.82
C ASN A 100 -23.31 6.87 11.34
N SER A 101 -23.48 5.77 10.59
CA SER A 101 -23.33 5.79 9.13
C SER A 101 -24.51 6.56 8.52
N ILE A 102 -24.18 7.59 7.73
CA ILE A 102 -25.18 8.42 7.05
C ILE A 102 -25.46 7.95 5.63
N ALA A 103 -24.48 7.31 5.00
CA ALA A 103 -24.59 6.74 3.66
C ALA A 103 -23.53 5.65 3.43
N ASN A 104 -23.79 4.79 2.46
CA ASN A 104 -22.86 3.77 2.00
C ASN A 104 -22.84 3.67 0.48
N PHE A 105 -21.66 3.46 -0.08
CA PHE A 105 -21.44 3.21 -1.50
C PHE A 105 -20.54 1.98 -1.66
N ILE A 106 -20.90 1.07 -2.57
CA ILE A 106 -20.09 -0.09 -2.88
C ILE A 106 -19.62 0.06 -4.32
N LEU A 107 -18.30 0.16 -4.49
CA LEU A 107 -17.68 0.03 -5.79
C LEU A 107 -17.42 -1.47 -6.04
N PRO A 108 -17.83 -2.02 -7.20
CA PRO A 108 -17.52 -3.40 -7.56
C PRO A 108 -16.01 -3.68 -7.56
N ASP A 109 -15.65 -4.95 -7.55
CA ASP A 109 -14.27 -5.35 -7.73
C ASP A 109 -13.72 -4.91 -9.09
N PHE A 110 -12.46 -4.50 -9.08
CA PHE A 110 -11.75 -4.11 -10.30
C PHE A 110 -10.26 -4.31 -10.12
N PHE A 111 -9.52 -4.19 -11.22
CA PHE A 111 -8.07 -4.19 -11.18
C PHE A 111 -7.53 -2.88 -11.73
N GLU A 112 -6.42 -2.47 -11.17
CA GLU A 112 -5.68 -1.27 -11.53
C GLU A 112 -4.32 -1.68 -12.07
N ARG A 113 -3.87 -1.03 -13.14
CA ARG A 113 -2.54 -1.28 -13.73
C ARG A 113 -1.47 -0.61 -12.89
N GLU A 114 -0.20 -0.98 -13.09
CA GLU A 114 0.90 -0.23 -12.48
C GLU A 114 0.85 1.26 -12.87
N HIS A 115 1.15 2.15 -11.91
CA HIS A 115 1.22 3.60 -12.13
C HIS A 115 0.02 4.25 -12.83
N THR A 116 -1.16 3.75 -12.55
CA THR A 116 -2.39 4.42 -12.97
C THR A 116 -3.07 5.09 -11.79
N GLU A 117 -3.87 6.11 -12.10
CA GLU A 117 -4.86 6.70 -11.20
C GLU A 117 -6.24 6.44 -11.81
N VAL A 118 -7.20 6.02 -10.98
CA VAL A 118 -8.58 5.82 -11.38
C VAL A 118 -9.47 6.74 -10.57
N ASP A 119 -10.18 7.62 -11.29
CA ASP A 119 -11.16 8.55 -10.75
C ASP A 119 -12.55 7.94 -10.70
N TYR A 120 -13.23 8.13 -9.57
CA TYR A 120 -14.60 7.66 -9.34
C TYR A 120 -15.46 8.78 -8.79
N SER A 121 -16.59 9.03 -9.45
CA SER A 121 -17.64 9.94 -9.00
C SER A 121 -18.91 9.16 -8.72
N GLY A 122 -19.64 9.55 -7.68
CA GLY A 122 -20.91 8.92 -7.36
C GLY A 122 -21.82 9.84 -6.56
N THR A 123 -23.10 9.48 -6.53
CA THR A 123 -24.12 10.12 -5.70
C THR A 123 -24.84 9.06 -4.91
N VAL A 124 -24.97 9.26 -3.61
CA VAL A 124 -25.70 8.37 -2.70
C VAL A 124 -26.67 9.15 -1.83
N ASN A 125 -27.77 8.51 -1.46
CA ASN A 125 -28.74 9.09 -0.54
C ASN A 125 -28.17 9.04 0.89
N ALA A 126 -28.22 10.16 1.59
CA ALA A 126 -27.75 10.32 2.95
C ALA A 126 -28.91 10.19 3.95
N THR A 127 -29.56 9.03 3.95
CA THR A 127 -30.77 8.79 4.74
C THR A 127 -30.54 8.86 6.25
N GLY A 128 -29.31 8.67 6.73
CA GLY A 128 -28.96 8.75 8.14
C GLY A 128 -28.52 10.14 8.63
N LEU A 129 -28.49 11.15 7.76
CA LEU A 129 -28.02 12.50 8.11
C LEU A 129 -29.11 13.30 8.82
N ASP A 130 -28.85 13.70 10.07
CA ASP A 130 -29.65 14.72 10.76
C ASP A 130 -29.30 16.11 10.22
N LEU A 131 -30.09 16.54 9.23
CA LEU A 131 -29.88 17.78 8.50
C LEU A 131 -30.02 19.02 9.38
N GLU A 132 -30.95 19.01 10.35
CA GLU A 132 -31.20 20.15 11.23
C GLU A 132 -30.03 20.34 12.21
N THR A 133 -29.54 19.25 12.81
CA THR A 133 -28.34 19.29 13.63
C THR A 133 -27.13 19.72 12.81
N ALA A 134 -27.00 19.21 11.57
CA ALA A 134 -25.92 19.59 10.68
C ALA A 134 -25.90 21.09 10.35
N LYS A 135 -27.04 21.65 9.96
CA LYS A 135 -27.17 23.09 9.66
C LYS A 135 -26.91 23.95 10.88
N ARG A 136 -27.37 23.53 12.06
CA ARG A 136 -27.10 24.24 13.33
C ARG A 136 -25.61 24.27 13.67
N GLU A 137 -24.89 23.16 13.48
CA GLU A 137 -23.44 23.12 13.71
C GLU A 137 -22.68 24.03 12.73
N ILE A 138 -23.07 24.04 11.45
CA ILE A 138 -22.49 24.95 10.45
C ILE A 138 -22.78 26.41 10.83
N ALA A 139 -23.98 26.72 11.31
CA ALA A 139 -24.33 28.07 11.75
C ALA A 139 -23.53 28.52 12.98
N ASN A 140 -23.24 27.62 13.93
CA ASN A 140 -22.52 27.93 15.17
C ASN A 140 -20.99 27.93 14.99
N ASN A 141 -20.44 26.94 14.28
CA ASN A 141 -19.01 26.69 14.17
C ASN A 141 -18.42 27.08 12.80
N GLY A 142 -19.26 27.46 11.83
CA GLY A 142 -18.90 27.74 10.45
C GLY A 142 -18.75 26.50 9.57
N PHE A 143 -18.60 25.31 10.16
CA PHE A 143 -18.45 24.04 9.44
C PHE A 143 -18.96 22.86 10.26
N LYS A 144 -19.22 21.75 9.57
CA LYS A 144 -19.46 20.43 10.13
C LYS A 144 -18.45 19.43 9.59
N VAL A 145 -17.99 18.51 10.44
CA VAL A 145 -17.03 17.47 10.05
C VAL A 145 -17.78 16.22 9.62
N PHE A 146 -17.37 15.64 8.50
CA PHE A 146 -17.83 14.35 8.00
C PHE A 146 -16.64 13.40 7.93
N HIS A 147 -16.86 12.15 8.31
CA HIS A 147 -15.83 11.12 8.23
C HIS A 147 -16.14 10.18 7.06
N VAL A 148 -15.20 10.03 6.14
CA VAL A 148 -15.33 9.13 4.99
C VAL A 148 -14.33 8.01 5.17
N ALA A 149 -14.81 6.77 5.29
CA ALA A 149 -13.98 5.58 5.44
C ALA A 149 -14.12 4.67 4.23
N LEU A 150 -12.98 4.23 3.73
CA LEU A 150 -12.84 3.22 2.69
C LEU A 150 -12.32 1.94 3.32
N ALA A 151 -12.96 0.81 3.03
CA ALA A 151 -12.52 -0.53 3.42
C ALA A 151 -12.62 -1.50 2.24
N THR A 152 -11.55 -2.25 2.00
CA THR A 152 -11.46 -3.29 0.96
C THR A 152 -10.37 -4.30 1.31
N SER A 153 -10.20 -5.33 0.49
CA SER A 153 -9.03 -6.19 0.47
C SER A 153 -8.31 -6.05 -0.85
N VAL A 154 -6.99 -5.98 -0.81
CA VAL A 154 -6.14 -5.80 -1.99
C VAL A 154 -5.27 -7.02 -2.23
N ARG A 155 -4.95 -7.28 -3.50
CA ARG A 155 -4.03 -8.33 -3.93
C ARG A 155 -3.11 -7.78 -5.01
N TYR A 156 -1.81 -7.99 -4.85
CA TYR A 156 -0.80 -7.55 -5.80
C TYR A 156 -0.46 -8.68 -6.77
N ASP A 157 -0.26 -8.32 -8.03
CA ASP A 157 0.13 -9.22 -9.12
C ASP A 157 1.33 -8.63 -9.83
N PHE A 158 2.45 -9.30 -9.68
CA PHE A 158 3.71 -8.87 -10.24
C PHE A 158 3.88 -9.47 -11.63
N TYR A 159 3.75 -8.62 -12.65
CA TYR A 159 3.94 -8.99 -14.05
C TYR A 159 3.16 -10.24 -14.53
N GLY A 160 2.12 -10.68 -13.81
CA GLY A 160 1.35 -11.89 -14.13
C GLY A 160 1.99 -13.21 -13.68
N PHE A 161 3.20 -13.20 -13.09
CA PHE A 161 3.92 -14.42 -12.73
C PHE A 161 3.61 -14.89 -11.32
N TRP A 162 3.40 -13.96 -10.39
CA TRP A 162 3.07 -14.29 -9.01
C TRP A 162 2.08 -13.28 -8.44
N LYS A 163 1.15 -13.80 -7.65
CA LYS A 163 0.12 -13.01 -6.98
C LYS A 163 0.20 -13.22 -5.49
N THR A 164 0.09 -12.15 -4.72
CA THR A 164 0.08 -12.23 -3.26
C THR A 164 -1.21 -12.84 -2.73
N GLY A 165 -1.24 -13.10 -1.43
CA GLY A 165 -2.49 -13.22 -0.69
C GLY A 165 -3.26 -11.89 -0.67
N ARG A 166 -4.53 -11.97 -0.26
CA ARG A 166 -5.34 -10.77 -0.01
C ARG A 166 -4.96 -10.17 1.34
N SER A 167 -4.74 -8.87 1.37
CA SER A 167 -4.52 -8.11 2.61
C SER A 167 -5.62 -7.06 2.78
N GLY A 168 -6.09 -6.89 4.01
CA GLY A 168 -7.06 -5.85 4.32
C GLY A 168 -6.45 -4.46 4.12
N TYR A 169 -7.20 -3.57 3.50
CA TYR A 169 -6.84 -2.17 3.31
C TYR A 169 -7.98 -1.27 3.76
N SER A 170 -7.69 -0.36 4.67
CA SER A 170 -8.64 0.64 5.14
C SER A 170 -7.99 2.01 5.24
N ARG A 171 -8.67 3.04 4.75
CA ARG A 171 -8.25 4.44 4.92
C ARG A 171 -9.45 5.29 5.22
N SER A 172 -9.25 6.33 6.01
CA SER A 172 -10.30 7.29 6.31
C SER A 172 -9.82 8.73 6.25
N VAL A 173 -10.72 9.65 5.93
CA VAL A 173 -10.46 11.09 5.86
C VAL A 173 -11.58 11.86 6.56
N ASP A 174 -11.17 12.86 7.35
CA ASP A 174 -12.09 13.82 7.96
C ASP A 174 -12.21 15.05 7.05
N VAL A 175 -13.44 15.45 6.77
CA VAL A 175 -13.76 16.51 5.80
C VAL A 175 -14.61 17.58 6.47
N LYS A 176 -14.18 18.84 6.38
CA LYS A 176 -14.95 19.98 6.88
C LYS A 176 -15.83 20.53 5.76
N ILE A 177 -17.14 20.52 5.95
CA ILE A 177 -18.12 21.10 5.04
C ILE A 177 -18.71 22.35 5.66
N GLY A 178 -18.67 23.46 4.93
CA GLY A 178 -19.26 24.74 5.32
C GLY A 178 -20.65 24.97 4.75
N ASP A 179 -21.04 26.23 4.65
CA ASP A 179 -22.36 26.66 4.18
C ASP A 179 -22.55 26.66 2.66
N THR A 180 -21.48 26.43 1.91
CA THR A 180 -21.52 26.09 0.48
C THR A 180 -21.85 24.63 0.23
N GLY A 181 -21.87 23.79 1.27
CA GLY A 181 -22.10 22.35 1.15
C GLY A 181 -20.98 21.58 0.44
N ASP A 182 -19.90 22.24 0.00
CA ASP A 182 -18.80 21.66 -0.76
C ASP A 182 -17.50 21.65 0.06
N ALA A 183 -16.73 20.58 -0.11
CA ALA A 183 -15.37 20.46 0.35
C ALA A 183 -14.48 19.94 -0.78
N SER A 184 -13.65 20.82 -1.34
CA SER A 184 -12.54 20.47 -2.21
C SER A 184 -11.30 20.20 -1.36
N LEU A 185 -10.73 19.01 -1.48
CA LEU A 185 -9.54 18.60 -0.72
C LEU A 185 -8.32 18.60 -1.64
N GLY A 186 -7.25 19.25 -1.17
CA GLY A 186 -5.97 19.32 -1.87
C GLY A 186 -5.20 18.01 -1.81
N ILE A 187 -4.40 17.76 -2.84
CA ILE A 187 -3.66 16.54 -3.14
C ILE A 187 -2.72 16.14 -1.99
N GLY A 188 -2.67 14.83 -1.71
CA GLY A 188 -1.84 14.19 -0.69
C GLY A 188 -0.34 14.16 -0.98
N ILE A 189 0.25 15.26 -1.47
CA ILE A 189 1.68 15.39 -1.86
C ILE A 189 2.61 14.93 -0.72
N LEU A 190 2.23 15.18 0.54
CA LEU A 190 3.03 14.74 1.68
C LEU A 190 3.07 13.21 1.84
N ALA A 191 1.98 12.52 1.52
CA ALA A 191 1.92 11.06 1.62
C ALA A 191 2.84 10.39 0.58
N TRP A 192 2.94 10.97 -0.61
CA TRP A 192 3.87 10.56 -1.66
C TRP A 192 5.31 10.70 -1.26
N VAL A 193 5.69 11.86 -0.73
CA VAL A 193 7.05 12.13 -0.27
C VAL A 193 7.42 11.15 0.86
N ILE A 194 6.51 10.92 1.80
CA ILE A 194 6.72 9.94 2.88
C ILE A 194 6.87 8.52 2.33
N ALA A 195 6.04 8.09 1.39
CA ALA A 195 6.13 6.76 0.80
C ALA A 195 7.47 6.52 0.09
N ILE A 196 7.95 7.51 -0.68
CA ILE A 196 9.26 7.46 -1.34
C ILE A 196 10.39 7.40 -0.31
N LEU A 197 10.35 8.24 0.71
CA LEU A 197 11.37 8.25 1.77
C LEU A 197 11.42 6.91 2.52
N VAL A 198 10.26 6.34 2.86
CA VAL A 198 10.17 5.02 3.51
C VAL A 198 10.73 3.92 2.60
N GLY A 199 10.37 3.93 1.31
CA GLY A 199 10.90 2.98 0.34
C GLY A 199 12.44 3.05 0.21
N LEU A 200 12.99 4.26 0.14
CA LEU A 200 14.44 4.48 0.09
C LEU A 200 15.16 4.02 1.38
N MET A 201 14.56 4.29 2.55
CA MET A 201 15.12 3.83 3.83
C MET A 201 15.17 2.31 3.92
N ILE A 202 14.11 1.63 3.46
CA ILE A 202 14.04 0.17 3.49
C ILE A 202 15.04 -0.43 2.50
N LEU A 203 15.13 0.11 1.28
CA LEU A 203 16.13 -0.31 0.31
C LEU A 203 17.54 -0.19 0.88
N PHE A 204 17.85 0.92 1.56
CA PHE A 204 19.12 1.12 2.23
C PHE A 204 19.40 0.06 3.30
N VAL A 205 18.41 -0.25 4.16
CA VAL A 205 18.55 -1.29 5.19
C VAL A 205 18.80 -2.66 4.56
N VAL A 206 18.08 -3.02 3.49
CA VAL A 206 18.28 -4.28 2.76
C VAL A 206 19.68 -4.36 2.17
N ILE A 207 20.18 -3.27 1.56
CA ILE A 207 21.55 -3.20 1.02
C ILE A 207 22.58 -3.37 2.15
N VAL A 208 22.41 -2.72 3.30
CA VAL A 208 23.33 -2.85 4.44
C VAL A 208 23.36 -4.28 4.96
N ILE A 209 22.19 -4.91 5.14
CA ILE A 209 22.09 -6.31 5.57
C ILE A 209 22.78 -7.22 4.55
N PHE A 210 22.55 -7.00 3.25
CA PHE A 210 23.18 -7.78 2.19
C PHE A 210 24.70 -7.64 2.20
N ILE A 211 25.22 -6.42 2.33
CA ILE A 211 26.67 -6.16 2.42
C ILE A 211 27.26 -6.86 3.65
N PHE A 212 26.59 -6.77 4.81
CA PHE A 212 27.06 -7.41 6.04
C PHE A 212 27.12 -8.93 5.91
N LEU A 213 26.06 -9.54 5.37
CA LEU A 213 26.01 -10.98 5.11
C LEU A 213 27.06 -11.41 4.07
N PHE A 214 27.31 -10.58 3.05
CA PHE A 214 28.35 -10.80 2.06
C PHE A 214 29.76 -10.75 2.67
N ILE A 215 30.03 -9.82 3.60
CA ILE A 215 31.30 -9.75 4.33
C ILE A 215 31.51 -11.00 5.19
N ILE A 216 30.48 -11.44 5.92
CA ILE A 216 30.53 -12.69 6.69
C ILE A 216 30.85 -13.86 5.76
N PHE A 217 30.18 -13.94 4.61
CA PHE A 217 30.43 -14.96 3.61
C PHE A 217 31.90 -14.95 3.13
N LEU A 218 32.46 -13.77 2.81
CA LEU A 218 33.86 -13.63 2.41
C LEU A 218 34.83 -14.08 3.51
N ARG A 219 34.55 -13.75 4.79
CA ARG A 219 35.37 -14.20 5.93
C ARG A 219 35.31 -15.72 6.11
N CYS A 220 34.12 -16.32 6.05
CA CYS A 220 33.97 -17.77 6.10
C CYS A 220 34.74 -18.45 4.95
N MET A 221 34.65 -17.90 3.74
CA MET A 221 35.41 -18.41 2.60
C MET A 221 36.92 -18.29 2.81
N TYR A 222 37.41 -17.17 3.35
CA TYR A 222 38.84 -16.97 3.63
C TYR A 222 39.37 -18.00 4.63
N VAL A 223 38.67 -18.22 5.76
CA VAL A 223 39.07 -19.21 6.77
C VAL A 223 39.11 -20.63 6.19
N ILE A 224 38.15 -20.98 5.35
CA ILE A 224 38.12 -22.29 4.68
C ILE A 224 39.29 -22.42 3.69
N LEU A 225 39.60 -21.37 2.92
CA LEU A 225 40.72 -21.37 1.99
C LEU A 225 42.08 -21.49 2.70
N ASP A 226 42.23 -20.81 3.83
CA ASP A 226 43.45 -20.83 4.63
C ASP A 226 43.72 -22.23 5.21
N ARG A 227 42.68 -22.88 5.74
CA ARG A 227 42.78 -24.27 6.25
C ARG A 227 43.08 -25.33 5.19
N VAL A 228 42.95 -25.00 3.91
CA VAL A 228 43.27 -25.95 2.82
C VAL A 228 44.62 -25.61 2.16
N ARG A 229 45.23 -24.47 2.48
CA ARG A 229 46.61 -24.20 2.08
C ARG A 229 47.65 -24.83 3.01
N LEU A 230 47.23 -25.36 4.15
CA LEU A 230 48.01 -26.19 5.09
C LEU A 230 47.73 -27.67 4.85
#